data_AF-A0A3P7ILC3-F1
#
_entry.id   AF-A0A3P7ILC3-F1
#
_cell.length_a   1.000
_cell.length_b   1.000
_cell.length_c   1.000
_cell.angle_alpha   90.00
_cell.angle_beta   90.00
_cell.angle_gamma   90.00
#
_symmetry.space_group_name_H-M   'P 1'
#
loop_
_entity.id
_entity.type
_entity.pdbx_description
1 polymer ?
#
loop_
_entity_poly.entity_id
_entity_poly.type
_entity_poly.pdbx_seq_one_letter_code
_entity_poly.pdbx_strand_id
1 'polypeptide(L)'
;MHLRHGQIPRLPDIVVWPRSEKDVQKIIELAMSANCAIIPIGGGTSVSNALECPDYEKRAVISMDMALMDKIIWIDKENLTCRAQ
;
A
#
# COMPACT_ATOMS: atom_id res chain seq x y z
N MET A 1 -3.12 -14.65 16.16
CA MET A 1 -1.82 -15.19 16.62
C MET A 1 -1.26 -16.20 15.59
N HIS A 2 -1.37 -15.91 14.29
CA HIS A 2 -1.10 -16.91 13.24
C HIS A 2 0.40 -17.01 12.91
N LEU A 3 1.08 -15.87 12.76
CA LEU A 3 2.50 -15.80 12.38
C LEU A 3 3.44 -16.58 13.32
N ARG A 4 3.22 -16.50 14.63
CA ARG A 4 4.04 -17.21 15.63
C ARG A 4 3.93 -18.74 15.55
N HIS A 5 2.87 -19.26 14.93
CA HIS A 5 2.63 -20.68 14.75
C HIS A 5 2.90 -21.14 13.30
N GLY A 6 3.52 -20.29 12.47
CA GLY A 6 3.77 -20.59 11.06
C GLY A 6 2.49 -20.66 10.21
N GLN A 7 1.35 -20.20 10.73
CA GLN A 7 0.11 -20.10 9.98
C GLN A 7 0.15 -18.79 9.20
N ILE A 8 0.32 -18.91 7.90
CA ILE A 8 0.37 -17.76 6.98
C ILE A 8 -0.91 -17.82 6.15
N PRO A 9 -1.85 -16.87 6.35
CA PRO A 9 -3.06 -16.79 5.53
C PRO A 9 -2.71 -16.30 4.11
N ARG A 10 -3.71 -15.99 3.28
CA ARG A 10 -3.46 -15.40 1.96
C ARG A 10 -2.49 -14.21 2.06
N LEU A 11 -1.40 -14.28 1.30
CA LEU A 11 -0.41 -13.21 1.18
C LEU A 11 -0.63 -12.39 -0.09
N PRO A 12 -0.11 -11.16 -0.17
CA PRO A 12 0.08 -10.47 -1.43
C PRO A 12 0.97 -11.29 -2.37
N ASP A 13 0.71 -11.23 -3.68
CA ASP A 13 1.51 -11.91 -4.70
C ASP A 13 2.72 -11.08 -5.14
N ILE A 14 2.63 -9.75 -5.03
CA ILE A 14 3.70 -8.82 -5.37
C ILE A 14 3.69 -7.61 -4.44
N VAL A 15 4.88 -7.08 -4.17
CA VAL A 15 5.06 -5.82 -3.46
C VAL A 15 5.65 -4.79 -4.43
N VAL A 16 5.11 -3.57 -4.41
CA VAL A 16 5.58 -2.45 -5.22
C VAL A 16 5.82 -1.23 -4.34
N TRP A 17 6.84 -0.44 -4.65
CA TRP A 17 7.23 0.75 -3.90
C TRP A 17 7.21 2.00 -4.78
N PRO A 18 6.05 2.66 -4.96
CA PRO A 18 5.98 3.93 -5.68
C PRO A 18 6.87 5.00 -5.01
N ARG A 19 7.42 5.92 -5.80
CA ARG A 19 8.22 7.05 -5.30
C ARG A 19 7.55 8.40 -5.55
N SER A 20 6.40 8.40 -6.23
CA SER A 20 5.68 9.59 -6.64
C SER A 20 4.20 9.30 -6.90
N GLU A 21 3.37 10.35 -6.88
CA GLU A 21 1.96 10.28 -7.28
C GLU A 21 1.79 9.70 -8.70
N LYS A 22 2.72 10.00 -9.61
CA LYS A 22 2.72 9.46 -10.98
C LYS A 22 2.97 7.95 -11.00
N ASP A 23 3.81 7.43 -10.09
CA ASP A 23 4.02 5.98 -9.99
C ASP A 23 2.77 5.29 -9.47
N VAL A 24 2.10 5.87 -8.47
CA VAL A 24 0.81 5.36 -7.95
C VAL A 24 -0.23 5.29 -9.06
N GLN A 25 -0.38 6.36 -9.86
CA GLN A 25 -1.30 6.39 -11.00
C GLN A 25 -1.01 5.26 -11.99
N LYS A 26 0.25 5.08 -12.40
CA LYS A 26 0.65 3.99 -13.30
C LYS A 26 0.37 2.60 -12.71
N ILE A 27 0.65 2.40 -11.43
CA ILE A 27 0.39 1.11 -10.76
C ILE A 27 -1.11 0.80 -10.76
N ILE A 28 -1.96 1.79 -10.46
CA ILE A 28 -3.42 1.63 -10.50
C ILE A 28 -3.89 1.32 -11.92
N GLU A 29 -3.43 2.05 -12.93
CA GLU A 29 -3.77 1.80 -14.34
C GLU A 29 -3.39 0.37 -14.76
N LEU A 30 -2.19 -0.08 -14.41
CA LEU A 30 -1.73 -1.44 -14.69
C LEU A 30 -2.56 -2.49 -13.94
N ALA A 31 -2.83 -2.27 -12.66
CA ALA A 31 -3.66 -3.18 -11.85
C ALA A 31 -5.08 -3.30 -12.40
N MET A 32 -5.68 -2.19 -12.88
CA MET A 32 -6.97 -2.22 -13.55
C MET A 32 -6.90 -3.03 -14.86
N SER A 33 -5.89 -2.80 -15.69
CA SER A 33 -5.73 -3.51 -16.97
C SER A 33 -5.49 -5.02 -16.80
N ALA A 34 -4.79 -5.42 -15.73
CA ALA A 34 -4.45 -6.80 -15.42
C ALA A 34 -5.46 -7.48 -14.49
N ASN A 35 -6.53 -6.78 -14.07
CA ASN A 35 -7.50 -7.25 -13.09
C ASN A 35 -6.86 -7.73 -11.77
N CYS A 36 -5.99 -6.91 -11.19
CA CYS A 36 -5.37 -7.13 -9.89
C CYS A 36 -6.12 -6.39 -8.77
N ALA A 37 -6.04 -6.90 -7.55
CA ALA A 37 -6.43 -6.17 -6.34
C ALA A 37 -5.23 -5.40 -5.78
N ILE A 38 -5.46 -4.26 -5.14
CA ILE A 38 -4.42 -3.49 -4.44
C ILE A 38 -4.80 -3.36 -2.96
N ILE A 39 -3.86 -3.62 -2.07
CA ILE A 39 -3.93 -3.29 -0.64
C ILE A 39 -2.79 -2.30 -0.36
N PRO A 40 -3.10 -1.01 -0.11
CA PRO A 40 -2.08 -0.05 0.30
C PRO A 40 -1.57 -0.36 1.71
N ILE A 41 -0.26 -0.22 1.92
CA ILE A 41 0.35 -0.36 3.23
C ILE A 41 1.27 0.83 3.52
N GLY A 42 1.13 1.39 4.73
CA GLY A 42 2.06 2.35 5.32
C GLY A 42 2.99 1.64 6.30
N GLY A 43 2.96 2.03 7.58
CA GLY A 43 3.80 1.42 8.62
C GLY A 43 3.43 -0.02 9.03
N GLY A 44 2.39 -0.62 8.46
CA GLY A 44 1.97 -1.99 8.80
C GLY A 44 1.38 -2.16 10.22
N THR A 45 0.99 -1.08 10.88
CA THR A 45 0.59 -1.06 12.31
C THR A 45 -0.92 -1.23 12.55
N SER A 46 -1.68 -1.66 11.53
CA SER A 46 -3.11 -1.90 11.68
C SER A 46 -3.40 -2.95 12.76
N VAL A 47 -4.42 -2.69 13.57
CA VAL A 47 -4.94 -3.60 14.62
C VAL A 47 -6.38 -4.05 14.34
N SER A 48 -6.86 -3.84 13.11
CA SER A 48 -8.24 -4.09 12.69
C SER A 48 -8.35 -5.08 11.53
N ASN A 49 -7.27 -5.83 11.25
CA ASN A 49 -7.14 -6.73 10.09
C ASN A 49 -7.26 -6.03 8.73
N ALA A 50 -7.09 -4.71 8.66
CA ALA A 50 -7.25 -3.95 7.43
C ALA A 50 -6.21 -4.26 6.34
N LEU A 51 -5.13 -4.96 6.70
CA LEU A 51 -4.05 -5.36 5.80
C LEU A 51 -4.10 -6.85 5.42
N GLU A 52 -5.06 -7.61 5.96
CA GLU A 52 -5.20 -9.03 5.61
C GLU A 52 -5.75 -9.16 4.18
N CYS A 53 -5.13 -10.03 3.38
CA CYS A 53 -5.69 -10.38 2.08
C CYS A 53 -6.90 -11.30 2.32
N PRO A 54 -8.09 -10.98 1.79
CA PRO A 54 -9.24 -11.86 1.95
C PRO A 54 -9.03 -13.21 1.27
N ASP A 55 -9.33 -14.32 1.94
CA ASP A 55 -9.15 -15.67 1.39
C ASP A 55 -10.01 -15.96 0.14
N TYR A 56 -11.09 -15.20 -0.04
CA TYR A 56 -11.95 -15.28 -1.20
C TYR A 56 -11.43 -14.47 -2.41
N GLU A 57 -10.42 -13.61 -2.24
CA GLU A 57 -9.84 -12.85 -3.34
C GLU A 57 -9.03 -13.79 -4.26
N LYS A 58 -9.47 -13.88 -5.53
CA LYS A 58 -8.87 -14.77 -6.53
C LYS A 58 -7.94 -14.05 -7.49
N ARG A 59 -8.00 -12.72 -7.54
CA ARG A 59 -7.09 -11.90 -8.33
C ARG A 59 -5.68 -11.93 -7.74
N ALA A 60 -4.70 -11.52 -8.56
CA ALA A 60 -3.38 -11.19 -8.04
C ALA A 60 -3.49 -9.97 -7.12
N VAL A 61 -2.94 -10.06 -5.92
CA VAL A 61 -2.97 -9.01 -4.89
C VAL A 61 -1.64 -8.30 -4.85
N ILE A 62 -1.67 -6.99 -5.06
CA ILE A 62 -0.53 -6.08 -4.98
C ILE A 62 -0.53 -5.42 -3.61
N SER A 63 0.54 -5.63 -2.85
CA SER A 63 0.85 -4.78 -1.70
C SER A 63 1.52 -3.51 -2.23
N MET A 64 0.83 -2.37 -2.16
CA MET A 64 1.39 -1.09 -2.57
C MET A 64 1.97 -0.40 -1.34
N ASP A 65 3.29 -0.52 -1.18
CA ASP A 65 4.03 -0.03 -0.03
C ASP A 65 4.44 1.44 -0.23
N MET A 66 3.86 2.31 0.58
CA MET A 66 4.03 3.75 0.50
C MET A 66 5.32 4.25 1.18
N ALA A 67 6.16 3.36 1.72
CA ALA A 67 7.35 3.73 2.50
C ALA A 67 8.38 4.59 1.75
N LEU A 68 8.37 4.61 0.41
CA LEU A 68 9.26 5.45 -0.40
C LEU A 68 8.64 6.77 -0.89
N MET A 69 7.39 7.04 -0.52
CA MET A 69 6.72 8.33 -0.65
C MET A 69 6.78 9.06 0.70
N ASP A 70 7.98 9.55 1.06
CA ASP A 70 8.35 9.97 2.42
C ASP A 70 8.75 11.45 2.54
N LYS A 71 8.50 12.25 1.49
CA LYS A 71 9.02 13.63 1.41
C LYS A 71 8.02 14.68 1.86
N ILE A 72 8.55 15.73 2.48
CA ILE A 72 7.88 17.03 2.57
C ILE A 72 8.05 17.74 1.21
N ILE A 73 6.94 18.13 0.58
CA ILE A 73 6.91 18.82 -0.71
C ILE A 73 7.08 20.33 -0.52
N TRP A 74 6.34 20.93 0.42
CA TRP A 74 6.50 22.32 0.82
C TRP A 74 5.97 22.57 2.23
N ILE A 75 6.42 23.66 2.85
CA ILE A 75 5.96 24.16 4.15
C ILE A 75 5.55 25.61 3.96
N ASP A 76 4.31 25.92 4.34
CA ASP A 76 3.78 27.27 4.41
C ASP A 76 3.88 27.75 5.87
N LYS A 77 4.85 28.63 6.13
CA LYS A 77 5.14 29.14 7.47
C LYS A 77 4.14 30.20 7.93
N GLU A 78 3.48 30.89 7.01
CA GLU A 78 2.49 31.92 7.34
C GLU A 78 1.18 31.25 7.78
N ASN A 79 0.77 30.21 7.05
CA ASN A 79 -0.46 29.48 7.34
C ASN A 79 -0.27 28.28 8.28
N LEU A 80 0.97 27.98 8.70
CA LEU A 80 1.33 26.83 9.54
C LEU A 80 0.85 25.48 8.94
N THR A 81 1.00 25.32 7.62
CA THR A 81 0.64 24.08 6.91
C THR A 81 1.84 23.46 6.19
N CYS A 82 1.73 22.17 5.86
CA CYS A 82 2.70 21.51 4.99
C CYS A 82 1.96 20.60 4.01
N ARG A 83 2.56 20.44 2.83
CA ARG A 83 2.23 19.34 1.91
C ARG A 83 3.33 18.30 2.02
N ALA A 84 2.96 17.11 2.44
CA ALA A 84 3.79 15.92 2.37
C ALA A 84 3.24 14.96 1.29
N GLN A 85 4.03 13.93 0.98
CA GLN A 85 3.55 12.80 0.19
C GLN A 85 2.59 11.91 0.97
#